data_AF-A0A0G0YC76-F1
#
_entry.id   AF-A0A0G0YC76-F1
#
_cell.length_a   1.000
_cell.length_b   1.000
_cell.length_c   1.000
_cell.angle_alpha   90.00
_cell.angle_beta   90.00
_cell.angle_gamma   90.00
#
_symmetry.space_group_name_H-M   'P 1'
#
loop_
_entity.id
_entity.type
_entity.pdbx_description
1 polymer ?
#
loop_
_entity_poly.entity_id
_entity_poly.type
_entity_poly.pdbx_seq_one_letter_code
_entity_poly.pdbx_strand_id
1 'polypeptide(L)'
;MNFLQKIALEINKVWNWLFAKRSELFQMNYKDALMAHIVIDIMQNSKRHGFKYCKLHSLDPIHPVDNRENTIRATQARVNKLKPYKAKLLKKRRLSKEDLSKYLPSATYARAVPTSEGRYYTFEGNGRIAALKQIFTPDDNIEVELDVYYPRHGQKIRQKIKKLRSMHGME
;
A
#
# COMPACT_ATOMS: atom_id res chain seq x y z
N MET A 1 26.02 -10.31 6.86
CA MET A 1 25.03 -9.30 7.33
C MET A 1 23.89 -10.03 8.01
N ASN A 2 23.69 -9.81 9.31
CA ASN A 2 22.70 -10.56 10.10
C ASN A 2 21.27 -10.00 9.91
N PHE A 3 20.25 -10.79 10.28
CA PHE A 3 18.84 -10.44 10.11
C PHE A 3 18.49 -9.08 10.75
N LEU A 4 19.11 -8.75 11.89
CA LEU A 4 18.94 -7.49 12.60
C LEU A 4 19.53 -6.29 11.85
N GLN A 5 20.69 -6.43 11.20
CA GLN A 5 21.28 -5.40 10.32
C GLN A 5 20.39 -5.15 9.10
N LYS A 6 19.75 -6.19 8.56
CA LYS A 6 18.83 -6.08 7.42
C LYS A 6 17.55 -5.33 7.81
N ILE A 7 17.01 -5.61 9.01
CA ILE A 7 15.87 -4.88 9.58
C ILE A 7 16.24 -3.43 9.89
N ALA A 8 17.41 -3.17 10.48
CA ALA A 8 17.87 -1.81 10.77
C ALA A 8 18.06 -0.98 9.49
N LEU A 9 18.53 -1.61 8.40
CA LEU A 9 18.62 -0.98 7.07
C LEU A 9 17.24 -0.72 6.45
N GLU A 10 16.28 -1.64 6.57
CA GLU A 10 14.89 -1.43 6.14
C GLU A 10 14.22 -0.33 6.96
N ILE A 11 14.44 -0.29 8.28
CA ILE A 11 13.98 0.76 9.19
C ILE A 11 14.60 2.10 8.80
N ASN A 12 15.91 2.17 8.57
CA ASN A 12 16.57 3.39 8.11
C ASN A 12 16.08 3.82 6.72
N LYS A 13 15.72 2.89 5.83
CA LYS A 13 15.09 3.22 4.54
C LYS A 13 13.66 3.74 4.72
N VAL A 14 12.88 3.18 5.64
CA VAL A 14 11.54 3.67 5.99
C VAL A 14 11.63 5.03 6.65
N TRP A 15 12.58 5.25 7.57
CA TRP A 15 12.86 6.56 8.16
C TRP A 15 13.36 7.54 7.11
N ASN A 16 14.27 7.15 6.22
CA ASN A 16 14.72 8.01 5.13
C ASN A 16 13.63 8.26 4.08
N TRP A 17 12.67 7.36 3.90
CA TRP A 17 11.48 7.56 3.07
C TRP A 17 10.47 8.50 3.73
N LEU A 18 10.18 8.30 5.03
CA LEU A 18 9.42 9.23 5.86
C LEU A 18 10.11 10.60 5.85
N PHE A 19 11.44 10.61 5.89
CA PHE A 19 12.23 11.82 5.90
C PHE A 19 12.43 12.43 4.50
N ALA A 20 12.33 11.68 3.41
CA ALA A 20 12.25 12.21 2.05
C ALA A 20 10.89 12.88 1.81
N LYS A 21 9.87 12.51 2.60
CA LYS A 21 8.62 13.26 2.76
C LYS A 21 8.74 14.41 3.79
N ARG A 22 9.94 14.82 4.26
CA ARG A 22 10.14 15.88 5.28
C ARG A 22 9.52 17.23 4.95
N SER A 23 9.42 17.60 3.67
CA SER A 23 8.68 18.82 3.28
C SER A 23 7.19 18.73 3.62
N GLU A 24 6.65 17.53 3.83
CA GLU A 24 5.31 17.23 4.36
C GLU A 24 5.31 17.09 5.90
N LEU A 25 6.44 16.72 6.51
CA LEU A 25 6.51 16.46 7.97
C LEU A 25 6.46 17.73 8.82
N PHE A 26 6.89 18.89 8.30
CA PHE A 26 6.68 20.17 8.98
C PHE A 26 5.20 20.59 9.06
N GLN A 27 4.31 19.83 8.42
CA GLN A 27 2.85 19.96 8.50
C GLN A 27 2.19 18.69 9.11
N MET A 28 2.92 17.85 9.86
CA MET A 28 2.34 16.61 10.41
C MET A 28 1.12 16.91 11.28
N ASN A 29 -0.04 16.56 10.77
CA ASN A 29 -1.24 16.45 11.58
C ASN A 29 -1.10 15.18 12.45
N TYR A 30 -1.77 15.14 13.60
CA TYR A 30 -1.83 13.97 14.47
C TYR A 30 -2.18 12.66 13.72
N LYS A 31 -2.95 12.76 12.63
CA LYS A 31 -3.28 11.65 11.72
C LYS A 31 -2.05 11.01 11.07
N ASP A 32 -1.09 11.82 10.63
CA ASP A 32 0.13 11.34 9.96
C ASP A 32 1.06 10.63 10.93
N ALA A 33 1.16 11.13 12.17
CA ALA A 33 1.91 10.48 13.24
C ALA A 33 1.29 9.12 13.61
N LEU A 34 -0.04 9.06 13.73
CA LEU A 34 -0.75 7.80 13.99
C LEU A 34 -0.54 6.79 12.86
N MET A 35 -0.62 7.24 11.60
CA MET A 35 -0.35 6.41 10.43
C MET A 35 1.07 5.84 10.46
N ALA A 36 2.09 6.68 10.68
CA ALA A 36 3.48 6.25 10.75
C ALA A 36 3.68 5.20 11.86
N HIS A 37 3.12 5.43 13.03
CA HIS A 37 3.15 4.48 14.14
C HIS A 37 2.49 3.14 13.79
N ILE A 38 1.34 3.16 13.12
CA ILE A 38 0.66 1.92 12.65
C ILE A 38 1.55 1.15 11.67
N VAL A 39 2.20 1.83 10.71
CA VAL A 39 3.08 1.19 9.72
C VAL A 39 4.28 0.56 10.42
N ILE A 40 4.94 1.29 11.33
CA ILE A 40 6.07 0.78 12.11
C ILE A 40 5.64 -0.45 12.92
N ASP A 41 4.50 -0.37 13.62
CA ASP A 41 3.94 -1.47 14.39
C ASP A 41 3.71 -2.72 13.55
N ILE A 42 3.15 -2.56 12.34
CA ILE A 42 2.93 -3.67 11.39
C ILE A 42 4.26 -4.31 11.01
N MET A 43 5.24 -3.50 10.60
CA MET A 43 6.51 -4.00 10.08
C MET A 43 7.35 -4.70 11.16
N GLN A 44 7.43 -4.12 12.37
CA GLN A 44 8.25 -4.64 13.46
C GLN A 44 7.61 -5.83 14.19
N ASN A 45 6.27 -5.86 14.30
CA ASN A 45 5.57 -6.87 15.09
C ASN A 45 4.93 -7.98 14.24
N SER A 46 5.27 -8.09 12.96
CA SER A 46 4.80 -9.19 12.11
C SER A 46 5.48 -10.51 12.42
N LYS A 47 4.69 -11.57 12.58
CA LYS A 47 5.20 -12.95 12.75
C LYS A 47 5.79 -13.48 11.46
N ARG A 48 5.15 -13.12 10.35
CA ARG A 48 5.50 -13.53 8.99
C ARG A 48 4.96 -12.49 8.01
N HIS A 49 5.57 -12.46 6.85
CA HIS A 49 5.02 -11.79 5.69
C HIS A 49 5.40 -12.59 4.43
N GLY A 50 4.76 -12.29 3.31
CA GLY A 50 5.05 -12.95 2.05
C GLY A 50 4.15 -12.49 0.93
N PHE A 51 4.59 -12.76 -0.30
CA PHE A 51 3.85 -12.38 -1.49
C PHE A 51 2.58 -13.22 -1.65
N LYS A 52 1.44 -12.54 -1.83
CA LYS A 52 0.13 -13.16 -2.02
C LYS A 52 -0.68 -12.39 -3.05
N TYR A 53 -1.36 -13.12 -3.93
CA TYR A 53 -2.36 -12.55 -4.83
C TYR A 53 -3.62 -12.16 -4.06
N CYS A 54 -4.04 -10.92 -4.25
CA CYS A 54 -5.23 -10.34 -3.63
C CYS A 54 -6.10 -9.73 -4.72
N LYS A 55 -7.42 -9.95 -4.67
CA LYS A 55 -8.34 -9.29 -5.61
C LYS A 55 -8.19 -7.77 -5.49
N LEU A 56 -8.01 -7.08 -6.61
CA LEU A 56 -7.74 -5.64 -6.65
C LEU A 56 -8.81 -4.83 -5.89
N HIS A 57 -10.08 -5.20 -6.05
CA HIS A 57 -11.22 -4.53 -5.41
C HIS A 57 -11.50 -5.00 -3.97
N SER A 58 -10.67 -5.90 -3.42
CA SER A 58 -10.64 -6.25 -1.99
C SER A 58 -9.59 -5.48 -1.18
N LEU A 59 -8.90 -4.53 -1.82
CA LEU A 59 -7.81 -3.75 -1.23
C LEU A 59 -8.28 -2.36 -0.83
N ASP A 60 -8.15 -2.00 0.44
CA ASP A 60 -8.55 -0.69 0.94
C ASP A 60 -7.36 0.03 1.57
N PRO A 61 -7.07 1.29 1.23
CA PRO A 61 -5.91 1.95 1.79
C PRO A 61 -6.14 2.33 3.26
N ILE A 62 -5.13 2.25 4.14
CA ILE A 62 -5.31 2.62 5.56
C ILE A 62 -5.64 4.11 5.77
N HIS A 63 -5.39 4.94 4.75
CA HIS A 63 -5.63 6.38 4.70
C HIS A 63 -6.06 6.75 3.28
N PRO A 64 -6.76 7.89 3.05
CA PRO A 64 -7.15 8.27 1.70
C PRO A 64 -5.91 8.56 0.85
N VAL A 65 -5.97 8.26 -0.45
CA VAL A 65 -4.94 8.74 -1.37
C VAL A 65 -5.00 10.26 -1.33
N ASP A 66 -3.83 10.87 -1.19
CA ASP A 66 -3.73 12.30 -1.01
C ASP A 66 -4.37 13.06 -2.18
N ASN A 67 -5.17 14.08 -1.85
CA ASN A 67 -5.87 14.93 -2.81
C ASN A 67 -5.03 16.12 -3.28
N ARG A 68 -3.78 16.23 -2.82
CA ARG A 68 -2.83 17.23 -3.35
C ARG A 68 -2.60 17.00 -4.84
N GLU A 69 -2.51 18.12 -5.56
CA GLU A 69 -2.44 18.13 -7.02
C GLU A 69 -1.30 17.25 -7.58
N ASN A 70 -0.14 17.26 -6.91
CA ASN A 70 1.00 16.42 -7.28
C ASN A 70 0.68 14.92 -7.20
N THR A 71 -0.07 14.49 -6.18
CA THR A 71 -0.48 13.08 -6.03
C THR A 71 -1.52 12.67 -7.06
N ILE A 72 -2.46 13.58 -7.38
CA ILE A 72 -3.43 13.38 -8.45
C ILE A 72 -2.70 13.24 -9.80
N ARG A 73 -1.80 14.17 -10.13
CA ARG A 73 -0.98 14.12 -11.36
C ARG A 73 -0.16 12.83 -11.45
N ALA A 74 0.48 12.43 -10.36
CA ALA A 74 1.25 11.17 -10.32
C ALA A 74 0.37 9.92 -10.49
N THR A 75 -0.85 9.94 -9.97
CA THR A 75 -1.82 8.85 -10.19
C THR A 75 -2.29 8.84 -11.65
N GLN A 76 -2.62 10.00 -12.22
CA GLN A 76 -3.04 10.12 -13.60
C GLN A 76 -1.95 9.69 -14.59
N ALA A 77 -0.69 10.03 -14.32
CA ALA A 77 0.45 9.59 -15.13
C ALA A 77 0.57 8.05 -15.15
N ARG A 78 0.35 7.39 -14.01
CA ARG A 78 0.32 5.92 -13.93
C ARG A 78 -0.84 5.33 -14.71
N VAL A 79 -2.03 5.92 -14.61
CA VAL A 79 -3.22 5.51 -15.37
C VAL A 79 -2.94 5.62 -16.88
N ASN A 80 -2.41 6.75 -17.33
CA ASN A 80 -2.08 6.96 -18.75
C ASN A 80 -1.01 5.96 -19.24
N LYS A 81 -0.03 5.61 -18.41
CA LYS A 81 0.96 4.58 -18.72
C LYS A 81 0.35 3.17 -18.82
N LEU A 82 -0.69 2.87 -18.05
CA LEU A 82 -1.36 1.57 -18.05
C LEU A 82 -2.34 1.40 -19.21
N LYS A 83 -3.02 2.47 -19.65
CA LYS A 83 -4.07 2.43 -20.68
C LYS A 83 -3.70 1.59 -21.91
N PRO A 84 -2.53 1.76 -22.55
CA PRO A 84 -2.14 0.97 -23.73
C PRO A 84 -2.02 -0.53 -23.47
N TYR A 85 -1.80 -0.93 -22.22
CA TYR A 85 -1.60 -2.33 -21.83
C TYR A 85 -2.85 -2.97 -21.23
N LYS A 86 -3.98 -2.25 -21.12
CA LYS A 86 -5.20 -2.75 -20.45
C LYS A 86 -5.62 -4.13 -20.96
N ALA A 87 -5.78 -4.30 -22.28
CA ALA A 87 -6.21 -5.57 -22.86
C ALA A 87 -5.25 -6.74 -22.53
N LYS A 88 -3.94 -6.49 -22.60
CA LYS A 88 -2.91 -7.47 -22.26
C LYS A 88 -2.97 -7.88 -20.79
N LEU A 89 -3.07 -6.91 -19.89
CA LEU A 89 -3.14 -7.13 -18.45
C LEU A 89 -4.45 -7.82 -18.04
N LEU A 90 -5.56 -7.47 -18.71
CA LEU A 90 -6.86 -8.11 -18.50
C LEU A 90 -6.83 -9.59 -18.89
N LYS A 91 -6.18 -9.95 -19.99
CA LYS A 91 -5.99 -11.36 -20.38
C LYS A 91 -5.16 -12.13 -19.34
N LYS A 92 -4.18 -11.48 -18.70
CA LYS A 92 -3.35 -12.11 -17.66
C LYS A 92 -4.11 -12.34 -16.35
N ARG A 93 -5.01 -11.41 -15.98
CA ARG A 93 -5.79 -11.34 -14.72
C ARG A 93 -4.98 -11.25 -13.43
N ARG A 94 -3.81 -11.87 -13.35
CA ARG A 94 -2.96 -11.92 -12.16
C ARG A 94 -1.68 -11.13 -12.42
N LEU A 95 -1.53 -10.01 -11.73
CA LEU A 95 -0.39 -9.11 -11.88
C LEU A 95 0.62 -9.39 -10.77
N SER A 96 1.79 -9.94 -11.13
CA SER A 96 2.86 -10.24 -10.18
C SER A 96 3.60 -8.97 -9.74
N LYS A 97 4.46 -9.08 -8.73
CA LYS A 97 5.33 -7.96 -8.33
C LYS A 97 6.22 -7.46 -9.47
N GLU A 98 6.63 -8.34 -10.39
CA GLU A 98 7.39 -8.00 -11.60
C GLU A 98 6.55 -7.22 -12.60
N ASP A 99 5.28 -7.60 -12.83
CA ASP A 99 4.38 -6.82 -13.67
C ASP A 99 4.16 -5.42 -13.09
N LEU A 100 3.90 -5.35 -11.77
CA LEU A 100 3.74 -4.08 -11.09
C LEU A 100 5.00 -3.23 -11.22
N SER A 101 6.19 -3.82 -11.12
CA SER A 101 7.46 -3.09 -11.27
C SER A 101 7.69 -2.59 -12.70
N LYS A 102 7.30 -3.39 -13.70
CA LYS A 102 7.40 -3.06 -15.12
C LYS A 102 6.46 -1.92 -15.52
N TYR A 103 5.19 -2.03 -15.14
CA TYR A 103 4.15 -1.10 -15.58
C TYR A 103 3.97 0.10 -14.64
N LEU A 104 4.23 -0.09 -13.35
CA LEU A 104 4.04 0.88 -12.27
C LEU A 104 5.27 0.94 -11.34
N PRO A 105 6.44 1.36 -11.85
CA PRO A 105 7.68 1.33 -11.09
C PRO A 105 7.58 2.13 -9.79
N SER A 106 8.17 1.59 -8.74
CA SER A 106 8.24 2.18 -7.40
C SER A 106 9.47 1.65 -6.66
N ALA A 107 10.02 2.46 -5.76
CA ALA A 107 11.16 2.06 -4.93
C ALA A 107 10.83 0.90 -3.97
N THR A 108 9.54 0.65 -3.71
CA THR A 108 9.08 -0.33 -2.75
C THR A 108 7.94 -1.18 -3.31
N TYR A 109 7.70 -2.34 -2.69
CA TYR A 109 6.56 -3.20 -3.00
C TYR A 109 5.26 -2.62 -2.45
N ALA A 110 4.12 -3.04 -3.01
CA ALA A 110 2.83 -2.72 -2.42
C ALA A 110 2.61 -3.71 -1.26
N ARG A 111 2.27 -3.17 -0.08
CA ARG A 111 2.22 -3.93 1.17
C ARG A 111 0.85 -3.80 1.80
N ALA A 112 0.41 -4.88 2.44
CA ALA A 112 -0.91 -4.94 3.03
C ALA A 112 -0.97 -5.78 4.31
N VAL A 113 -2.03 -5.61 5.08
CA VAL A 113 -2.40 -6.48 6.21
C VAL A 113 -3.82 -7.03 6.00
N PRO A 114 -4.11 -8.27 6.40
CA PRO A 114 -5.45 -8.82 6.27
C PRO A 114 -6.44 -8.16 7.24
N THR A 115 -7.68 -8.01 6.78
CA THR A 115 -8.86 -7.70 7.59
C THR A 115 -9.48 -8.99 8.16
N SER A 116 -10.58 -8.87 8.92
CA SER A 116 -11.38 -10.04 9.34
C SER A 116 -12.29 -10.60 8.24
N GLU A 117 -12.51 -9.87 7.14
CA GLU A 117 -13.55 -10.14 6.14
C GLU A 117 -12.96 -10.61 4.80
N GLY A 118 -11.77 -11.19 4.81
CA GLY A 118 -11.08 -11.61 3.59
C GLY A 118 -10.59 -10.46 2.68
N ARG A 119 -10.77 -9.21 3.12
CA ARG A 119 -10.20 -7.99 2.50
C ARG A 119 -8.81 -7.69 3.05
N TYR A 120 -8.12 -6.71 2.47
CA TYR A 120 -6.81 -6.27 2.94
C TYR A 120 -6.73 -4.76 3.06
N TYR A 121 -6.08 -4.29 4.12
CA TYR A 121 -5.69 -2.90 4.22
C TYR A 121 -4.31 -2.68 3.60
N THR A 122 -4.20 -1.84 2.57
CA THR A 122 -2.93 -1.44 1.98
C THR A 122 -2.34 -0.26 2.74
N PHE A 123 -1.11 -0.43 3.21
CA PHE A 123 -0.37 0.63 3.92
C PHE A 123 0.80 1.17 3.12
N GLU A 124 1.13 0.53 1.99
CA GLU A 124 2.14 0.98 1.05
C GLU A 124 1.75 0.66 -0.39
N GLY A 125 2.10 1.54 -1.33
CA GLY A 125 1.74 1.38 -2.74
C GLY A 125 0.33 1.86 -3.12
N ASN A 126 -0.36 2.61 -2.25
CA ASN A 126 -1.74 3.08 -2.45
C ASN A 126 -1.97 3.78 -3.80
N GLY A 127 -1.04 4.63 -4.26
CA GLY A 127 -1.16 5.29 -5.57
C GLY A 127 -1.13 4.34 -6.78
N ARG A 128 -0.42 3.21 -6.68
CA ARG A 128 -0.44 2.16 -7.73
C ARG A 128 -1.76 1.41 -7.73
N ILE A 129 -2.26 1.07 -6.54
CA ILE A 129 -3.57 0.41 -6.38
C ILE A 129 -4.70 1.30 -6.89
N ALA A 130 -4.66 2.59 -6.57
CA ALA A 130 -5.62 3.57 -7.08
C ALA A 130 -5.58 3.67 -8.61
N ALA A 131 -4.38 3.75 -9.22
CA ALA A 131 -4.25 3.77 -10.67
C ALA A 131 -4.80 2.50 -11.33
N LEU A 132 -4.56 1.32 -10.73
CA LEU A 132 -5.13 0.06 -11.21
C LEU A 132 -6.66 0.05 -11.11
N LYS A 133 -7.22 0.51 -9.99
CA LYS A 133 -8.68 0.60 -9.80
C LYS A 133 -9.38 1.58 -10.74
N GLN A 134 -8.66 2.57 -11.29
CA GLN A 134 -9.20 3.45 -12.35
C GLN A 134 -9.21 2.80 -13.73
N ILE A 135 -8.38 1.78 -13.96
CA ILE A 135 -8.28 1.07 -15.25
C ILE A 135 -9.19 -0.17 -15.28
N PHE A 136 -9.26 -0.88 -14.16
CA PHE A 136 -9.95 -2.16 -14.02
C PHE A 136 -11.13 -2.05 -13.06
N THR A 137 -12.26 -2.59 -13.47
CA THR A 137 -13.52 -2.68 -12.72
C THR A 137 -13.54 -3.94 -11.84
N PRO A 138 -14.49 -4.07 -10.90
CA PRO A 138 -14.67 -5.30 -10.12
C PRO A 138 -14.87 -6.55 -10.99
N ASP A 139 -15.58 -6.43 -12.12
CA ASP A 139 -15.90 -7.55 -13.01
C ASP A 139 -14.70 -8.07 -13.79
N ASP A 140 -13.65 -7.25 -13.94
CA ASP A 140 -12.39 -7.66 -14.57
C ASP A 140 -11.65 -8.73 -13.75
N ASN A 141 -12.02 -8.95 -12.48
CA ASN A 141 -11.48 -9.98 -11.60
C ASN A 141 -9.94 -9.97 -11.52
N ILE A 142 -9.34 -8.79 -11.57
CA ILE A 142 -7.88 -8.62 -11.46
C ILE A 142 -7.42 -8.98 -10.04
N GLU A 143 -6.37 -9.78 -9.96
CA GLU A 143 -5.59 -10.01 -8.75
C GLU A 143 -4.22 -9.35 -8.87
N VAL A 144 -3.73 -8.82 -7.76
CA VAL A 144 -2.40 -8.21 -7.67
C VAL A 144 -1.61 -8.87 -6.56
N GLU A 145 -0.34 -9.14 -6.82
CA GLU A 145 0.57 -9.73 -5.85
C GLU A 145 1.13 -8.65 -4.92
N LEU A 146 0.88 -8.81 -3.62
CA LEU A 146 1.29 -7.88 -2.56
C LEU A 146 2.14 -8.60 -1.52
N ASP A 147 3.07 -7.87 -0.89
CA ASP A 147 3.77 -8.35 0.31
C ASP A 147 2.83 -8.19 1.52
N VAL A 148 2.23 -9.30 1.97
CA VAL A 148 1.20 -9.31 3.00
C VAL A 148 1.80 -9.64 4.36
N TYR A 149 1.61 -8.73 5.31
CA TYR A 149 2.12 -8.82 6.68
C TYR A 149 1.07 -9.41 7.63
N TYR A 150 1.52 -10.27 8.56
CA TYR A 150 0.68 -10.88 9.60
C TYR A 150 1.18 -10.49 11.00
N PRO A 151 0.73 -9.35 11.54
CA PRO A 151 1.07 -8.88 12.89
C PRO A 151 0.71 -9.86 14.00
N ARG A 152 1.57 -9.97 15.03
CA ARG A 152 1.32 -10.74 16.26
C ARG A 152 0.00 -10.35 16.91
N HIS A 153 -0.28 -9.04 16.97
CA HIS A 153 -1.50 -8.48 17.55
C HIS A 153 -2.43 -7.92 16.46
N GLY A 154 -2.76 -8.75 15.47
CA GLY A 154 -3.55 -8.34 14.29
C GLY A 154 -4.86 -7.61 14.63
N GLN A 155 -5.58 -8.01 15.68
CA GLN A 155 -6.80 -7.32 16.11
C GLN A 155 -6.53 -5.87 16.56
N LYS A 156 -5.50 -5.65 17.38
CA LYS A 156 -5.12 -4.30 17.84
C LYS A 156 -4.69 -3.42 16.66
N ILE A 157 -3.94 -3.97 15.71
CA ILE A 157 -3.56 -3.25 14.48
C ILE A 157 -4.80 -2.86 13.68
N ARG A 158 -5.74 -3.79 13.46
CA ARG A 158 -6.99 -3.50 12.73
C ARG A 158 -7.81 -2.42 13.43
N GLN A 159 -7.89 -2.43 14.77
CA GLN A 159 -8.57 -1.37 15.52
C GLN A 159 -7.90 0.00 15.34
N LYS A 160 -6.56 0.06 15.39
CA LYS A 160 -5.80 1.29 15.10
C LYS A 160 -6.04 1.79 13.67
N ILE A 161 -6.06 0.89 12.68
CA ILE A 161 -6.37 1.24 11.29
C ILE A 161 -7.81 1.76 11.16
N LYS A 162 -8.80 1.08 11.76
CA LYS A 162 -10.20 1.54 11.75
C LYS A 162 -10.33 2.94 12.36
N LYS A 163 -9.66 3.20 13.48
CA LYS A 163 -9.61 4.53 14.10
C LYS A 163 -8.97 5.57 13.16
N LEU A 164 -7.85 5.24 12.51
CA LEU A 164 -7.23 6.14 11.53
C LEU A 164 -8.19 6.45 10.37
N ARG A 165 -8.82 5.42 9.80
CA ARG A 165 -9.81 5.53 8.71
C ARG A 165 -10.99 6.41 9.10
N SER A 166 -11.56 6.21 10.28
CA SER A 166 -12.69 7.02 10.76
C SER A 166 -12.30 8.49 10.95
N MET A 167 -11.06 8.78 11.39
CA MET A 167 -10.53 10.15 11.46
C MET A 167 -10.41 10.82 10.08
N HIS A 168 -10.38 10.04 9.00
CA HIS A 168 -10.40 10.53 7.62
C HIS A 168 -11.79 10.43 6.97
N GLY A 169 -12.84 10.10 7.72
CA GLY A 169 -14.20 9.92 7.18
C GLY A 169 -14.35 8.70 6.28
N MET A 170 -13.49 7.70 6.44
CA MET A 170 -13.54 6.43 5.70
C MET A 170 -14.23 5.36 6.56
N GLU A 171 -15.05 4.52 5.94
CA GLU A 171 -15.68 3.35 6.56
C GLU A 171 -14.73 2.15 6.71
#